data_AF-A0A2E4ET96-F1
#
_entry.id   AF-A0A2E4ET96-F1
#
_cell.length_a   1.000
_cell.length_b   1.000
_cell.length_c   1.000
_cell.angle_alpha   90.00
_cell.angle_beta   90.00
_cell.angle_gamma   90.00
#
_symmetry.space_group_name_H-M   'P 1'
#
loop_
_entity.id
_entity.type
_entity.pdbx_description
1 polymer ?
#
loop_
_entity_poly.entity_id
_entity_poly.type
_entity_poly.pdbx_seq_one_letter_code
_entity_poly.pdbx_strand_id
1 'polypeptide(L)'
;MRANEYIAAMTLWPVLLAIVLSYPHMVQGASTDDHHDTLTKKLQTGNYSRRGADECLGCHDETFAFPTEKIFHNAHGQSIPHSPFAQNSDPKEFPAGLQCEACHGPAGDHSKQVLVDEAARQPMINFGERANAGADLQNSMCLNCHNSENRIHWLGSTHETSDLACADCHQLHSAEDPVKKPESQAQTCNKCHNNVAADTFKHSAHPIKEGQLTCDDCHRVHGTGDDKLLSEISLNDTCYTCHAEKRGPFLYEHAPVQEDCSICHLPHGSNQPYLLIRRPPQLCQGCHSAAGHRNLPQLADQIPPGGASEYLLAQGCTNCHAEVHGSNHPSGDKLRR
;
A
#
# COMPACT_ATOMS: atom_id res chain seq x y z
N MET A 1 92.78 -1.06 -28.57
CA MET A 1 92.86 -2.40 -27.95
C MET A 1 91.94 -2.42 -26.75
N ARG A 2 91.03 -3.41 -26.71
CA ARG A 2 90.39 -4.04 -25.53
C ARG A 2 89.75 -3.11 -24.48
N ALA A 3 88.43 -3.04 -24.43
CA ALA A 3 87.51 -3.97 -23.72
C ALA A 3 87.28 -3.50 -22.27
N ASN A 4 86.07 -3.02 -21.94
CA ASN A 4 84.98 -3.79 -21.28
C ASN A 4 85.20 -3.71 -19.74
N GLU A 5 84.31 -3.24 -18.86
CA GLU A 5 82.96 -3.75 -18.57
C GLU A 5 82.22 -2.93 -17.47
N TYR A 6 80.89 -2.80 -17.65
CA TYR A 6 79.74 -2.85 -16.70
C TYR A 6 79.80 -2.05 -15.35
N ILE A 7 78.76 -1.37 -14.84
CA ILE A 7 77.29 -1.58 -14.82
C ILE A 7 76.58 -0.21 -14.73
N ALA A 8 75.49 -0.05 -15.49
CA ALA A 8 74.69 1.17 -15.61
C ALA A 8 73.58 1.29 -14.53
N ALA A 9 73.30 2.53 -14.14
CA ALA A 9 72.30 2.93 -13.16
C ALA A 9 70.86 2.71 -13.67
N MET A 10 70.04 2.09 -12.81
CA MET A 10 68.59 1.94 -13.00
C MET A 10 67.92 3.32 -13.02
N THR A 11 67.24 3.64 -14.12
CA THR A 11 66.33 4.77 -14.24
C THR A 11 64.90 4.26 -14.39
N LEU A 12 64.00 4.89 -13.65
CA LEU A 12 62.57 4.59 -13.57
C LEU A 12 61.87 4.87 -14.91
N TRP A 13 61.19 3.87 -15.46
CA TRP A 13 60.27 4.01 -16.59
C TRP A 13 58.83 3.95 -16.04
N PRO A 14 57.91 4.84 -16.45
CA PRO A 14 56.51 4.72 -16.08
C PRO A 14 55.86 3.65 -16.98
N VAL A 15 55.32 2.61 -16.34
CA VAL A 15 54.53 1.57 -17.01
C VAL A 15 53.20 2.19 -17.43
N LEU A 16 53.08 2.51 -18.72
CA LEU A 16 51.80 2.74 -19.39
C LEU A 16 51.07 1.40 -19.52
N LEU A 17 50.17 1.12 -18.59
CA LEU A 17 49.26 -0.01 -18.65
C LEU A 17 48.15 0.32 -19.66
N ALA A 18 48.30 -0.15 -20.89
CA ALA A 18 47.22 -0.13 -21.88
C ALA A 18 46.16 -1.15 -21.47
N ILE A 19 45.12 -0.69 -20.77
CA ILE A 19 43.90 -1.47 -20.54
C ILE A 19 43.14 -1.48 -21.87
N VAL A 20 43.22 -2.60 -22.59
CA VAL A 20 42.29 -2.90 -23.68
C VAL A 20 40.93 -3.19 -23.02
N LEU A 21 40.13 -2.13 -22.85
CA LEU A 21 38.71 -2.26 -22.57
C LEU A 21 38.05 -2.77 -23.84
N SER A 22 37.97 -4.09 -23.96
CA SER A 22 36.98 -4.73 -24.81
C SER A 22 35.60 -4.29 -24.33
N TYR A 23 35.02 -3.30 -25.01
CA TYR A 23 33.61 -2.95 -24.85
C TYR A 23 32.78 -4.19 -25.23
N PRO A 24 32.03 -4.82 -24.29
CA PRO A 24 30.88 -5.57 -24.74
C PRO A 24 29.95 -4.58 -25.41
N HIS A 25 29.52 -4.90 -26.64
CA HIS A 25 28.46 -4.18 -27.33
C HIS A 25 27.34 -3.88 -26.35
N MET A 26 27.12 -2.58 -26.08
CA MET A 26 25.89 -2.13 -25.45
C MET A 26 24.77 -2.45 -26.44
N VAL A 27 24.10 -3.58 -26.22
CA VAL A 27 22.73 -3.76 -26.70
C VAL A 27 21.96 -2.62 -26.03
N GLN A 28 21.47 -1.68 -26.84
CA GLN A 28 20.45 -0.73 -26.38
C GLN A 28 19.27 -1.58 -25.86
N GLY A 29 19.21 -1.78 -24.54
CA GLY A 29 17.97 -2.19 -23.91
C GLY A 29 17.01 -1.02 -24.09
N ALA A 30 15.92 -1.24 -24.81
CA ALA A 30 14.85 -0.27 -24.95
C ALA A 30 14.48 0.28 -23.57
N SER A 31 14.45 1.62 -23.45
CA SER A 31 14.01 2.27 -22.22
C SER A 31 12.55 1.92 -21.95
N THR A 32 12.11 2.03 -20.69
CA THR A 32 10.71 1.86 -20.30
C THR A 32 9.76 2.71 -21.15
N ASP A 33 10.20 3.89 -21.57
CA ASP A 33 9.44 4.80 -22.42
C ASP A 33 9.24 4.24 -23.84
N ASP A 34 10.26 3.60 -24.42
CA ASP A 34 10.18 2.96 -25.75
C ASP A 34 9.26 1.73 -25.73
N HIS A 35 9.29 0.98 -24.62
CA HIS A 35 8.35 -0.11 -24.39
C HIS A 35 6.92 0.39 -24.19
N HIS A 36 6.69 1.44 -23.40
CA HIS A 36 5.36 2.00 -23.16
C HIS A 36 4.70 2.43 -24.47
N ASP A 37 5.40 3.21 -25.30
CA ASP A 37 4.87 3.66 -26.60
C ASP A 37 4.57 2.49 -27.54
N THR A 38 5.48 1.51 -27.58
CA THR A 38 5.30 0.30 -28.38
C THR A 38 4.07 -0.49 -27.93
N LEU A 39 3.89 -0.71 -26.62
CA LEU A 39 2.77 -1.45 -26.05
C LEU A 39 1.44 -0.73 -26.26
N THR A 40 1.41 0.60 -26.08
CA THR A 40 0.24 1.43 -26.39
C THR A 40 -0.16 1.32 -27.85
N LYS A 41 0.81 1.36 -28.78
CA LYS A 41 0.55 1.14 -30.20
C LYS A 41 0.01 -0.26 -30.49
N LYS A 42 0.54 -1.30 -29.83
CA LYS A 42 0.01 -2.67 -29.97
C LYS A 42 -1.46 -2.73 -29.57
N LEU A 43 -1.83 -2.20 -28.40
CA LEU A 43 -3.21 -2.13 -27.94
C LEU A 43 -4.13 -1.43 -28.94
N GLN A 44 -3.69 -0.30 -29.51
CA GLN A 44 -4.44 0.42 -30.54
C GLN A 44 -4.63 -0.39 -31.83
N THR A 45 -3.62 -1.19 -32.23
CA THR A 45 -3.73 -2.03 -33.43
C THR A 45 -4.60 -3.26 -33.24
N GLY A 46 -4.71 -3.81 -32.01
CA GLY A 46 -5.62 -4.90 -31.69
C GLY A 46 -5.33 -6.23 -32.42
N ASN A 47 -4.06 -6.52 -32.73
CA ASN A 47 -3.67 -7.78 -33.38
C ASN A 47 -3.59 -8.94 -32.37
N TYR A 48 -4.76 -9.43 -31.95
CA TYR A 48 -4.91 -10.52 -30.99
C TYR A 48 -4.71 -11.92 -31.60
N SER A 49 -4.33 -12.88 -30.78
CA SER A 49 -4.13 -14.28 -31.15
C SER A 49 -5.43 -14.94 -31.59
N ARG A 50 -5.40 -15.66 -32.72
CA ARG A 50 -6.54 -16.47 -33.19
C ARG A 50 -6.69 -17.79 -32.43
N ARG A 51 -5.64 -18.23 -31.73
CA ARG A 51 -5.63 -19.45 -30.93
C ARG A 51 -5.76 -19.16 -29.44
N GLY A 52 -5.91 -17.89 -29.06
CA GLY A 52 -5.98 -17.45 -27.67
C GLY A 52 -4.77 -17.92 -26.85
N ALA A 53 -5.05 -18.39 -25.64
CA ALA A 53 -4.06 -18.84 -24.66
C ALA A 53 -3.21 -20.03 -25.14
N ASP A 54 -3.71 -20.88 -26.03
CA ASP A 54 -2.96 -22.03 -26.55
C ASP A 54 -1.69 -21.59 -27.31
N GLU A 55 -1.71 -20.40 -27.90
CA GLU A 55 -0.53 -19.80 -28.52
C GLU A 55 0.56 -19.44 -27.51
N CYS A 56 0.14 -18.98 -26.32
CA CYS A 56 1.03 -18.53 -25.26
C CYS A 56 1.59 -19.72 -24.46
N LEU A 57 0.71 -20.66 -24.08
CA LEU A 57 1.04 -21.80 -23.22
C LEU A 57 2.00 -22.79 -23.89
N GLY A 58 2.16 -22.74 -25.21
CA GLY A 58 3.20 -23.52 -25.91
C GLY A 58 4.64 -23.07 -25.60
N CYS A 59 4.83 -21.88 -25.02
CA CYS A 59 6.14 -21.37 -24.58
C CYS A 59 6.16 -20.94 -23.10
N HIS A 60 5.00 -20.53 -22.57
CA HIS A 60 4.79 -20.17 -21.17
C HIS A 60 4.10 -21.31 -20.42
N ASP A 61 4.76 -22.47 -20.40
CA ASP A 61 4.28 -23.63 -19.65
C ASP A 61 4.77 -23.62 -18.18
N GLU A 62 4.49 -24.70 -17.46
CA GLU A 62 4.93 -24.91 -16.08
C GLU A 62 6.46 -24.98 -15.89
N THR A 63 7.21 -25.21 -16.97
CA THR A 63 8.68 -25.24 -16.97
C THR A 63 9.29 -23.88 -17.28
N PHE A 64 8.48 -22.93 -17.77
CA PHE A 64 8.91 -21.57 -17.99
C PHE A 64 9.34 -20.92 -16.68
N ALA A 65 10.34 -20.04 -16.75
CA ALA A 65 10.92 -19.39 -15.56
C ALA A 65 9.88 -18.63 -14.71
N PHE A 66 8.76 -18.23 -15.34
CA PHE A 66 7.65 -17.51 -14.72
C PHE A 66 6.34 -18.26 -15.01
N PRO A 67 6.08 -19.34 -14.27
CA PRO A 67 5.00 -20.24 -14.61
C PRO A 67 3.65 -19.51 -14.40
N THR A 68 2.73 -19.73 -15.34
CA THR A 68 1.45 -19.04 -15.42
C THR A 68 0.30 -19.89 -14.89
N GLU A 69 0.57 -21.13 -14.48
CA GLU A 69 -0.41 -22.14 -14.07
C GLU A 69 -1.33 -21.65 -12.96
N LYS A 70 -0.80 -20.84 -12.03
CA LYS A 70 -1.58 -20.38 -10.87
C LYS A 70 -2.72 -19.42 -11.21
N ILE A 71 -2.70 -18.77 -12.38
CA ILE A 71 -3.81 -17.91 -12.80
C ILE A 71 -5.11 -18.72 -12.93
N PHE A 72 -5.01 -19.99 -13.34
CA PHE A 72 -6.15 -20.88 -13.55
C PHE A 72 -6.83 -21.32 -12.25
N HIS A 73 -6.19 -21.05 -11.10
CA HIS A 73 -6.76 -21.33 -9.79
C HIS A 73 -7.59 -20.19 -9.20
N ASN A 74 -7.64 -19.03 -9.86
CA ASN A 74 -8.44 -17.89 -9.41
C ASN A 74 -9.52 -17.48 -10.44
N ALA A 75 -10.35 -16.52 -10.05
CA ALA A 75 -11.48 -16.05 -10.84
C ALA A 75 -11.11 -15.53 -12.24
N HIS A 76 -9.89 -15.02 -12.43
CA HIS A 76 -9.46 -14.52 -13.73
C HIS A 76 -9.18 -15.64 -14.72
N GLY A 77 -8.56 -16.75 -14.30
CA GLY A 77 -8.23 -17.88 -15.18
C GLY A 77 -9.36 -18.90 -15.36
N GLN A 78 -10.43 -18.84 -14.57
CA GLN A 78 -11.58 -19.71 -14.72
C GLN A 78 -12.56 -19.21 -15.78
N SER A 79 -13.20 -20.12 -16.52
CA SER A 79 -14.26 -19.80 -17.48
C SER A 79 -15.60 -19.55 -16.76
N ILE A 80 -15.69 -18.43 -16.07
CA ILE A 80 -16.91 -17.93 -15.41
C ILE A 80 -17.40 -16.66 -16.13
N PRO A 81 -18.69 -16.29 -16.02
CA PRO A 81 -19.20 -15.07 -16.65
C PRO A 81 -18.37 -13.84 -16.26
N HIS A 82 -18.09 -12.98 -17.24
CA HIS A 82 -17.30 -11.74 -17.08
C HIS A 82 -15.84 -11.93 -16.62
N SER A 83 -15.28 -13.15 -16.68
CA SER A 83 -13.83 -13.32 -16.55
C SER A 83 -13.11 -13.18 -17.90
N PRO A 84 -11.80 -12.88 -17.90
CA PRO A 84 -10.98 -12.90 -19.11
C PRO A 84 -11.07 -14.22 -19.91
N PHE A 85 -11.32 -15.34 -19.24
CA PHE A 85 -11.43 -16.68 -19.84
C PHE A 85 -12.87 -17.14 -20.09
N ALA A 86 -13.87 -16.25 -19.96
CA ALA A 86 -15.27 -16.57 -20.21
C ALA A 86 -15.52 -16.97 -21.67
N GLN A 87 -16.24 -18.08 -21.87
CA GLN A 87 -16.76 -18.47 -23.18
C GLN A 87 -18.00 -17.62 -23.52
N ASN A 88 -18.10 -17.12 -24.76
CA ASN A 88 -19.25 -16.38 -25.31
C ASN A 88 -19.56 -15.01 -24.67
N SER A 89 -18.54 -14.25 -24.30
CA SER A 89 -18.70 -12.83 -24.00
C SER A 89 -18.71 -12.01 -25.29
N ASP A 90 -19.57 -11.00 -25.39
CA ASP A 90 -19.49 -10.01 -26.47
C ASP A 90 -18.26 -9.12 -26.22
N PRO A 91 -17.22 -9.14 -27.09
CA PRO A 91 -16.03 -8.31 -26.94
C PRO A 91 -16.32 -6.81 -26.92
N LYS A 92 -17.52 -6.39 -27.38
CA LYS A 92 -17.97 -5.00 -27.37
C LYS A 92 -18.59 -4.57 -26.03
N GLU A 93 -19.06 -5.51 -25.22
CA GLU A 93 -19.62 -5.23 -23.90
C GLU A 93 -18.58 -5.43 -22.79
N PHE A 94 -17.57 -6.28 -23.01
CA PHE A 94 -16.51 -6.57 -22.06
C PHE A 94 -15.30 -7.20 -22.81
N PRO A 95 -14.03 -6.91 -22.47
CA PRO A 95 -12.86 -7.56 -23.10
C PRO A 95 -12.67 -9.03 -22.65
N ALA A 96 -13.76 -9.72 -22.33
CA ALA A 96 -13.75 -11.12 -21.96
C ALA A 96 -13.57 -11.98 -23.22
N GLY A 97 -12.98 -13.16 -23.02
CA GLY A 97 -12.65 -14.08 -24.10
C GLY A 97 -11.28 -13.82 -24.74
N LEU A 98 -10.58 -12.74 -24.38
CA LEU A 98 -9.19 -12.49 -24.80
C LEU A 98 -8.15 -13.23 -23.94
N GLN A 99 -8.58 -13.93 -22.88
CA GLN A 99 -7.72 -14.79 -22.05
C GLN A 99 -6.47 -14.02 -21.57
N CYS A 100 -5.26 -14.51 -21.87
CA CYS A 100 -4.00 -13.87 -21.51
C CYS A 100 -3.88 -12.44 -22.06
N GLU A 101 -4.39 -12.21 -23.27
CA GLU A 101 -4.27 -10.93 -23.98
C GLU A 101 -5.22 -9.86 -23.42
N ALA A 102 -6.17 -10.22 -22.55
CA ALA A 102 -7.00 -9.26 -21.83
C ALA A 102 -6.15 -8.40 -20.87
N CYS A 103 -5.08 -8.97 -20.31
CA CYS A 103 -4.18 -8.27 -19.38
C CYS A 103 -2.84 -7.94 -20.04
N HIS A 104 -2.31 -8.83 -20.87
CA HIS A 104 -0.97 -8.66 -21.46
C HIS A 104 -0.99 -7.88 -22.79
N GLY A 105 -2.19 -7.55 -23.29
CA GLY A 105 -2.40 -6.93 -24.60
C GLY A 105 -2.22 -7.92 -25.76
N PRO A 106 -2.38 -7.46 -27.02
CA PRO A 106 -2.31 -8.31 -28.19
C PRO A 106 -0.90 -8.89 -28.40
N ALA A 107 -0.83 -10.17 -28.78
CA ALA A 107 0.41 -10.87 -29.07
C ALA A 107 1.21 -10.18 -30.17
N GLY A 108 0.56 -9.81 -31.28
CA GLY A 108 1.25 -9.22 -32.44
C GLY A 108 2.37 -10.12 -32.96
N ASP A 109 3.60 -9.59 -33.01
CA ASP A 109 4.78 -10.32 -33.46
C ASP A 109 5.47 -11.10 -32.32
N HIS A 110 4.97 -11.03 -31.08
CA HIS A 110 5.55 -11.73 -29.94
C HIS A 110 5.60 -13.26 -30.13
N SER A 111 4.56 -13.83 -30.73
CA SER A 111 4.45 -15.26 -30.98
C SER A 111 5.19 -15.73 -32.22
N LYS A 112 5.74 -14.80 -33.02
CA LYS A 112 6.52 -15.14 -34.21
C LYS A 112 7.92 -15.62 -33.84
N GLN A 113 8.53 -16.34 -34.76
CA GLN A 113 9.93 -16.74 -34.63
C GLN A 113 10.81 -15.49 -34.70
N VAL A 114 11.66 -15.30 -33.68
CA VAL A 114 12.69 -14.26 -33.69
C VAL A 114 13.71 -14.58 -34.78
N LEU A 115 13.88 -13.65 -35.71
CA LEU A 115 14.87 -13.77 -36.78
C LEU A 115 16.28 -13.54 -36.21
N VAL A 116 17.30 -14.07 -36.89
CA VAL A 116 18.72 -14.00 -36.44
C VAL A 116 19.19 -12.56 -36.21
N ASP A 117 18.59 -11.60 -36.93
CA ASP A 117 18.93 -10.18 -36.89
C ASP A 117 18.09 -9.38 -35.88
N GLU A 118 17.13 -10.02 -35.20
CA GLU A 118 16.28 -9.40 -34.19
C GLU A 118 16.78 -9.76 -32.77
N ALA A 119 17.08 -8.74 -31.96
CA ALA A 119 17.68 -8.94 -30.65
C ALA A 119 16.71 -9.52 -29.60
N ALA A 120 15.39 -9.38 -29.78
CA ALA A 120 14.37 -9.84 -28.83
C ALA A 120 12.98 -9.98 -29.47
N ARG A 121 12.09 -10.75 -28.81
CA ARG A 121 10.66 -10.78 -29.15
C ARG A 121 10.03 -9.42 -28.88
N GLN A 122 9.01 -9.06 -29.67
CA GLN A 122 8.20 -7.88 -29.39
C GLN A 122 7.66 -7.93 -27.95
N PRO A 123 7.73 -6.82 -27.18
CA PRO A 123 7.30 -6.82 -25.79
C PRO A 123 5.78 -7.08 -25.65
N MET A 124 5.43 -7.67 -24.51
CA MET A 124 4.07 -7.80 -23.97
C MET A 124 4.01 -7.02 -22.67
N ILE A 125 2.81 -6.61 -22.23
CA ILE A 125 2.67 -5.86 -20.97
C ILE A 125 3.05 -6.79 -19.81
N ASN A 126 3.99 -6.35 -18.97
CA ASN A 126 4.36 -7.01 -17.74
C ASN A 126 3.95 -6.17 -16.54
N PHE A 127 3.86 -6.82 -15.37
CA PHE A 127 3.37 -6.21 -14.14
C PHE A 127 4.34 -6.41 -12.97
N GLY A 128 4.20 -5.56 -11.94
CA GLY A 128 4.98 -5.64 -10.70
C GLY A 128 6.48 -5.40 -10.94
N GLU A 129 7.34 -6.20 -10.30
CA GLU A 129 8.81 -6.03 -10.39
C GLU A 129 9.39 -6.13 -11.80
N ARG A 130 8.65 -6.71 -12.76
CA ARG A 130 9.05 -6.82 -14.18
C ARG A 130 8.29 -5.89 -15.10
N ALA A 131 7.58 -4.92 -14.54
CA ALA A 131 6.85 -3.92 -15.31
C ALA A 131 7.76 -3.28 -16.36
N ASN A 132 7.24 -3.20 -17.58
CA ASN A 132 7.90 -2.60 -18.73
C ASN A 132 7.10 -1.44 -19.32
N ALA A 133 6.13 -0.92 -18.56
CA ALA A 133 5.32 0.24 -18.88
C ALA A 133 4.97 1.00 -17.61
N GLY A 134 4.64 2.29 -17.74
CA GLY A 134 4.10 3.11 -16.66
C GLY A 134 2.87 2.51 -15.96
N ALA A 135 2.63 2.96 -14.72
CA ALA A 135 1.52 2.50 -13.89
C ALA A 135 0.16 2.81 -14.53
N ASP A 136 0.05 3.92 -15.25
CA ASP A 136 -1.12 4.30 -16.03
C ASP A 136 -1.54 3.21 -17.04
N LEU A 137 -0.60 2.71 -17.84
CA LEU A 137 -0.87 1.67 -18.83
C LEU A 137 -1.19 0.33 -18.15
N GLN A 138 -0.44 -0.03 -17.12
CA GLN A 138 -0.72 -1.25 -16.33
C GLN A 138 -2.12 -1.20 -15.71
N ASN A 139 -2.46 -0.11 -15.04
CA ASN A 139 -3.74 0.09 -14.38
C ASN A 139 -4.90 0.10 -15.37
N SER A 140 -4.70 0.67 -16.56
CA SER A 140 -5.73 0.68 -17.60
C SER A 140 -6.19 -0.73 -17.98
N MET A 141 -5.30 -1.73 -17.97
CA MET A 141 -5.66 -3.13 -18.25
C MET A 141 -6.68 -3.66 -17.22
N CYS A 142 -6.51 -3.29 -15.95
CA CYS A 142 -7.43 -3.66 -14.88
C CYS A 142 -8.71 -2.82 -14.93
N LEU A 143 -8.59 -1.51 -15.11
CA LEU A 143 -9.70 -0.55 -15.07
C LEU A 143 -10.66 -0.69 -16.26
N ASN A 144 -10.24 -1.31 -17.37
CA ASN A 144 -11.15 -1.70 -18.45
C ASN A 144 -12.30 -2.60 -17.95
N CYS A 145 -12.07 -3.36 -16.87
CA CYS A 145 -13.07 -4.24 -16.25
C CYS A 145 -13.46 -3.78 -14.83
N HIS A 146 -12.51 -3.22 -14.07
CA HIS A 146 -12.65 -2.89 -12.65
C HIS A 146 -12.83 -1.39 -12.39
N ASN A 147 -13.67 -0.70 -13.17
CA ASN A 147 -13.94 0.74 -12.98
C ASN A 147 -15.14 1.04 -12.06
N SER A 148 -15.77 0.04 -11.48
CA SER A 148 -17.00 0.18 -10.69
C SER A 148 -16.79 0.16 -9.17
N GLU A 149 -17.83 0.53 -8.43
CA GLU A 149 -17.95 0.38 -6.96
C GLU A 149 -16.81 1.07 -6.19
N ASN A 150 -16.03 0.29 -5.42
CA ASN A 150 -14.96 0.78 -4.56
C ASN A 150 -13.77 1.40 -5.31
N ARG A 151 -13.82 1.47 -6.65
CA ARG A 151 -12.74 2.00 -7.51
C ARG A 151 -13.17 3.25 -8.29
N ILE A 152 -14.38 3.75 -8.07
CA ILE A 152 -14.85 4.99 -8.74
C ILE A 152 -13.99 6.21 -8.39
N HIS A 153 -13.33 6.19 -7.23
CA HIS A 153 -12.46 7.24 -6.74
C HIS A 153 -10.97 6.95 -6.95
N TRP A 154 -10.63 5.92 -7.75
CA TRP A 154 -9.23 5.57 -8.03
C TRP A 154 -8.49 6.72 -8.71
N LEU A 155 -9.09 7.27 -9.77
CA LEU A 155 -8.52 8.40 -10.49
C LEU A 155 -8.45 9.63 -9.58
N GLY A 156 -7.25 10.14 -9.33
CA GLY A 156 -7.01 11.23 -8.38
C GLY A 156 -6.86 10.81 -6.92
N SER A 157 -6.88 9.51 -6.62
CA SER A 157 -6.56 9.02 -5.27
C SER A 157 -5.09 9.22 -4.92
N THR A 158 -4.76 9.23 -3.63
CA THR A 158 -3.38 9.34 -3.15
C THR A 158 -2.48 8.24 -3.70
N HIS A 159 -2.98 7.01 -3.90
CA HIS A 159 -2.20 5.92 -4.47
C HIS A 159 -1.98 6.07 -5.98
N GLU A 160 -3.01 6.48 -6.73
CA GLU A 160 -2.90 6.69 -8.17
C GLU A 160 -1.96 7.86 -8.49
N THR A 161 -2.11 8.99 -7.79
CA THR A 161 -1.24 10.17 -7.94
C THR A 161 0.20 9.96 -7.43
N SER A 162 0.45 8.85 -6.74
CA SER A 162 1.79 8.40 -6.34
C SER A 162 2.39 7.36 -7.31
N ASP A 163 1.84 7.25 -8.52
CA ASP A 163 2.27 6.32 -9.58
C ASP A 163 2.25 4.83 -9.18
N LEU A 164 1.34 4.43 -8.28
CA LEU A 164 1.20 3.02 -7.92
C LEU A 164 0.35 2.25 -8.94
N ALA A 165 0.83 1.06 -9.29
CA ALA A 165 0.11 0.10 -10.10
C ALA A 165 -0.74 -0.85 -9.23
N CYS A 166 -1.85 -1.35 -9.76
CA CYS A 166 -2.66 -2.38 -9.08
C CYS A 166 -1.81 -3.60 -8.70
N ALA A 167 -0.84 -3.94 -9.55
CA ALA A 167 0.07 -5.07 -9.38
C ALA A 167 1.15 -4.87 -8.31
N ASP A 168 1.29 -3.66 -7.75
CA ASP A 168 2.18 -3.42 -6.61
C ASP A 168 1.59 -3.99 -5.30
N CYS A 169 0.26 -4.14 -5.26
CA CYS A 169 -0.47 -4.74 -4.14
C CYS A 169 -1.07 -6.11 -4.49
N HIS A 170 -1.68 -6.26 -5.66
CA HIS A 170 -2.39 -7.46 -6.07
C HIS A 170 -1.48 -8.44 -6.82
N GLN A 171 -1.57 -9.73 -6.48
CA GLN A 171 -0.90 -10.80 -7.22
C GLN A 171 -1.92 -11.64 -7.98
N LEU A 172 -1.82 -11.65 -9.31
CA LEU A 172 -2.75 -12.38 -10.18
C LEU A 172 -2.25 -13.80 -10.54
N HIS A 173 -0.94 -14.01 -10.65
CA HIS A 173 -0.37 -15.36 -10.86
C HIS A 173 -0.24 -16.12 -9.54
N SER A 174 -1.33 -16.17 -8.78
CA SER A 174 -1.48 -16.92 -7.55
C SER A 174 -2.91 -17.46 -7.44
N ALA A 175 -3.08 -18.59 -6.74
CA ALA A 175 -4.41 -19.15 -6.51
C ALA A 175 -5.28 -18.20 -5.65
N GLU A 176 -4.65 -17.54 -4.69
CA GLU A 176 -5.27 -16.53 -3.84
C GLU A 176 -4.37 -15.31 -3.79
N ASP A 177 -4.99 -14.14 -3.80
CA ASP A 177 -4.30 -12.86 -3.75
C ASP A 177 -3.86 -12.55 -2.31
N PRO A 178 -2.55 -12.42 -2.02
CA PRO A 178 -2.05 -12.26 -0.66
C PRO A 178 -2.61 -11.02 0.06
N VAL A 179 -2.88 -9.92 -0.65
CA VAL A 179 -3.40 -8.70 -0.01
C VAL A 179 -4.82 -8.85 0.53
N LYS A 180 -5.53 -9.93 0.17
CA LYS A 180 -6.87 -10.25 0.68
C LYS A 180 -6.84 -11.03 2.00
N LYS A 181 -5.68 -11.47 2.47
CA LYS A 181 -5.54 -12.17 3.75
C LYS A 181 -5.06 -11.20 4.82
N PRO A 182 -5.65 -11.19 6.03
CA PRO A 182 -5.30 -10.23 7.07
C PRO A 182 -3.79 -10.12 7.34
N GLU A 183 -3.11 -11.26 7.50
CA GLU A 183 -1.71 -11.30 7.90
C GLU A 183 -0.77 -10.76 6.82
N SER A 184 -1.05 -11.03 5.54
CA SER A 184 -0.25 -10.56 4.41
C SER A 184 -0.68 -9.20 3.87
N GLN A 185 -1.91 -8.75 4.16
CA GLN A 185 -2.33 -7.39 3.83
C GLN A 185 -1.48 -6.36 4.55
N ALA A 186 -1.36 -6.48 5.88
CA ALA A 186 -0.54 -5.56 6.67
C ALA A 186 0.91 -5.52 6.17
N GLN A 187 1.48 -6.68 5.81
CA GLN A 187 2.84 -6.75 5.25
C GLN A 187 2.96 -6.00 3.92
N THR A 188 1.93 -6.05 3.08
CA THR A 188 1.91 -5.33 1.79
C THR A 188 1.93 -3.82 2.01
N CYS A 189 1.05 -3.31 2.88
CA CYS A 189 0.98 -1.88 3.21
C CYS A 189 2.28 -1.39 3.89
N ASN A 190 2.84 -2.21 4.78
CA ASN A 190 4.02 -1.87 5.57
C ASN A 190 5.31 -1.73 4.74
N LYS A 191 5.35 -2.25 3.49
CA LYS A 191 6.50 -2.02 2.58
C LYS A 191 6.77 -0.53 2.39
N CYS A 192 5.72 0.28 2.34
CA CYS A 192 5.80 1.73 2.18
C CYS A 192 5.46 2.47 3.48
N HIS A 193 4.41 2.05 4.20
CA HIS A 193 3.90 2.72 5.40
C HIS A 193 4.64 2.30 6.69
N ASN A 194 5.97 2.37 6.67
CA ASN A 194 6.84 1.93 7.77
C ASN A 194 6.57 2.62 9.12
N ASN A 195 6.16 3.89 9.10
CA ASN A 195 5.81 4.64 10.32
C ASN A 195 4.54 4.08 10.97
N VAL A 196 3.52 3.78 10.15
CA VAL A 196 2.27 3.15 10.61
C VAL A 196 2.57 1.75 11.12
N ALA A 197 3.42 0.99 10.41
CA ALA A 197 3.88 -0.32 10.86
C ALA A 197 4.44 -0.24 12.29
N ALA A 198 5.37 0.70 12.54
CA ALA A 198 5.94 0.91 13.87
C ALA A 198 4.89 1.29 14.93
N ASP A 199 3.88 2.08 14.57
CA ASP A 199 2.80 2.45 15.49
C ASP A 199 1.99 1.24 15.94
N THR A 200 1.71 0.28 15.06
CA THR A 200 0.95 -0.94 15.42
C THR A 200 1.67 -1.82 16.45
N PHE A 201 2.99 -1.66 16.62
CA PHE A 201 3.78 -2.36 17.63
C PHE A 201 3.92 -1.62 18.95
N LYS A 202 3.36 -0.41 19.09
CA LYS A 202 3.37 0.34 20.35
C LYS A 202 2.54 -0.35 21.44
N HIS A 203 2.70 0.13 22.67
CA HIS A 203 2.09 -0.44 23.87
C HIS A 203 0.56 -0.62 23.76
N SER A 204 -0.13 0.39 23.22
CA SER A 204 -1.55 0.34 22.89
C SER A 204 -1.67 0.55 21.38
N ALA A 205 -2.33 -0.37 20.69
CA ALA A 205 -2.57 -0.33 19.25
C ALA A 205 -3.89 -1.06 18.96
N HIS A 206 -4.53 -0.75 17.83
CA HIS A 206 -5.54 -1.66 17.30
C HIS A 206 -4.89 -3.01 16.93
N PRO A 207 -5.61 -4.14 17.04
CA PRO A 207 -5.05 -5.48 16.91
C PRO A 207 -4.75 -5.91 15.45
N ILE A 208 -4.04 -5.05 14.71
CA ILE A 208 -3.57 -5.28 13.34
C ILE A 208 -2.45 -6.33 13.32
N LYS A 209 -1.51 -6.25 14.28
CA LYS A 209 -0.38 -7.20 14.36
C LYS A 209 -0.84 -8.62 14.70
N GLU A 210 -1.96 -8.75 15.40
CA GLU A 210 -2.62 -10.02 15.70
C GLU A 210 -3.52 -10.52 14.56
N GLY A 211 -3.70 -9.76 13.47
CA GLY A 211 -4.55 -10.11 12.34
C GLY A 211 -6.05 -10.09 12.63
N GLN A 212 -6.47 -9.44 13.73
CA GLN A 212 -7.89 -9.35 14.10
C GLN A 212 -8.61 -8.19 13.42
N LEU A 213 -7.83 -7.20 12.96
CA LEU A 213 -8.26 -6.09 12.12
C LEU A 213 -7.28 -5.94 10.98
N THR A 214 -7.74 -5.34 9.89
CA THR A 214 -6.96 -5.07 8.68
C THR A 214 -6.96 -3.59 8.37
N CYS A 215 -6.07 -3.15 7.46
CA CYS A 215 -5.98 -1.75 7.09
C CYS A 215 -7.25 -1.29 6.35
N ASP A 216 -7.88 -2.18 5.58
CA ASP A 216 -9.07 -1.90 4.80
C ASP A 216 -10.39 -1.88 5.59
N ASP A 217 -10.36 -2.26 6.87
CA ASP A 217 -11.47 -2.01 7.80
C ASP A 217 -11.67 -0.50 8.02
N CYS A 218 -10.56 0.25 8.06
CA CYS A 218 -10.55 1.70 8.26
C CYS A 218 -10.32 2.49 6.98
N HIS A 219 -9.68 1.91 5.96
CA HIS A 219 -9.28 2.62 4.74
C HIS A 219 -9.89 2.04 3.45
N ARG A 220 -10.22 2.86 2.45
CA ARG A 220 -10.43 2.43 1.06
C ARG A 220 -9.22 2.81 0.22
N VAL A 221 -8.29 1.87 0.12
CA VAL A 221 -7.01 2.02 -0.60
C VAL A 221 -7.16 2.34 -2.09
N HIS A 222 -8.35 2.17 -2.66
CA HIS A 222 -8.66 2.51 -4.05
C HIS A 222 -9.23 3.92 -4.24
N GLY A 223 -9.29 4.74 -3.18
CA GLY A 223 -9.86 6.09 -3.24
C GLY A 223 -11.16 6.23 -2.46
N THR A 224 -11.30 7.36 -1.77
CA THR A 224 -12.54 7.92 -1.22
C THR A 224 -12.57 9.43 -1.46
N GLY A 225 -13.57 10.12 -0.90
CA GLY A 225 -13.65 11.58 -0.95
C GLY A 225 -12.68 12.32 -0.01
N ASP A 226 -11.78 11.62 0.70
CA ASP A 226 -10.84 12.21 1.65
C ASP A 226 -9.38 11.76 1.41
N ASP A 227 -8.42 12.63 1.74
CA ASP A 227 -6.99 12.38 1.48
C ASP A 227 -6.40 11.23 2.32
N LYS A 228 -7.05 10.88 3.44
CA LYS A 228 -6.65 9.79 4.33
C LYS A 228 -7.29 8.45 3.91
N LEU A 229 -8.08 8.46 2.83
CA LEU A 229 -8.72 7.28 2.27
C LEU A 229 -9.57 6.53 3.30
N LEU A 230 -10.35 7.22 4.14
CA LEU A 230 -11.14 6.59 5.20
C LEU A 230 -12.31 5.78 4.63
N SER A 231 -12.73 4.74 5.35
CA SER A 231 -13.83 3.85 4.96
C SER A 231 -15.20 4.54 4.94
N GLU A 232 -15.33 5.62 5.73
CA GLU A 232 -16.53 6.45 5.86
C GLU A 232 -16.16 7.92 5.61
N ILE A 233 -17.18 8.79 5.53
CA ILE A 233 -17.04 10.21 5.16
C ILE A 233 -16.18 11.01 6.17
N SER A 234 -16.13 10.57 7.42
CA SER A 234 -15.36 11.23 8.49
C SER A 234 -14.64 10.22 9.35
N LEU A 235 -13.59 10.66 10.05
CA LEU A 235 -12.88 9.81 11.01
C LEU A 235 -13.83 9.27 12.08
N ASN A 236 -14.70 10.13 12.62
CA ASN A 236 -15.65 9.73 13.64
C ASN A 236 -16.61 8.66 13.13
N ASP A 237 -17.17 8.83 11.92
CA ASP A 237 -18.05 7.81 11.33
C ASP A 237 -17.32 6.48 11.12
N THR A 238 -16.05 6.50 10.68
CA THR A 238 -15.21 5.29 10.61
C THR A 238 -15.06 4.66 11.99
N CYS A 239 -14.79 5.44 13.04
CA CYS A 239 -14.70 4.91 14.41
C CYS A 239 -16.03 4.30 14.87
N TYR A 240 -17.17 4.90 14.52
CA TYR A 240 -18.49 4.44 14.94
C TYR A 240 -18.95 3.14 14.27
N THR A 241 -18.28 2.69 13.21
CA THR A 241 -18.53 1.35 12.62
C THR A 241 -18.31 0.23 13.64
N CYS A 242 -17.40 0.43 14.61
CA CYS A 242 -17.16 -0.48 15.73
C CYS A 242 -17.52 0.13 17.09
N HIS A 243 -17.21 1.41 17.31
CA HIS A 243 -17.45 2.14 18.56
C HIS A 243 -18.78 2.88 18.55
N ALA A 244 -19.86 2.19 18.15
CA ALA A 244 -21.19 2.79 18.01
C ALA A 244 -21.71 3.40 19.32
N GLU A 245 -21.27 2.90 20.47
CA GLU A 245 -21.62 3.43 21.79
C GLU A 245 -21.09 4.85 22.03
N LYS A 246 -20.23 5.39 21.16
CA LYS A 246 -19.65 6.73 21.24
C LYS A 246 -20.28 7.75 20.28
N ARG A 247 -21.22 7.34 19.42
CA ARG A 247 -21.78 8.16 18.33
C ARG A 247 -22.69 9.32 18.78
N GLY A 248 -23.19 9.29 20.01
CA GLY A 248 -24.14 10.30 20.48
C GLY A 248 -25.46 10.31 19.66
N PRO A 249 -26.28 11.37 19.78
CA PRO A 249 -26.04 12.53 20.63
C PRO A 249 -26.16 12.18 22.12
N PHE A 250 -25.28 12.75 22.94
CA PHE A 250 -25.42 12.70 24.39
C PHE A 250 -26.12 13.96 24.91
N LEU A 251 -26.77 13.89 26.08
CA LEU A 251 -27.33 15.08 26.73
C LEU A 251 -26.24 16.10 27.06
N TYR A 252 -25.08 15.62 27.51
CA TYR A 252 -23.88 16.39 27.78
C TYR A 252 -22.72 15.82 26.98
N GLU A 253 -22.38 16.48 25.89
CA GLU A 253 -21.30 16.04 25.01
C GLU A 253 -19.96 16.63 25.45
N HIS A 254 -18.89 15.86 25.24
CA HIS A 254 -17.55 16.38 25.37
C HIS A 254 -17.09 16.88 24.00
N ALA A 255 -17.04 18.20 23.81
CA ALA A 255 -16.76 18.86 22.52
C ALA A 255 -15.71 18.17 21.63
N PRO A 256 -14.47 17.87 22.09
CA PRO A 256 -13.46 17.25 21.23
C PRO A 256 -13.86 15.87 20.69
N VAL A 257 -14.74 15.13 21.37
CA VAL A 257 -15.20 13.81 20.93
C VAL A 257 -16.15 13.92 19.76
N GLN A 258 -16.99 14.97 19.73
CA GLN A 258 -17.89 15.23 18.61
C GLN A 258 -17.19 15.86 17.41
N GLU A 259 -16.08 16.57 17.65
CA GLU A 259 -15.30 17.20 16.60
C GLU A 259 -14.44 16.19 15.84
N ASP A 260 -13.51 15.51 16.52
CA ASP A 260 -12.57 14.59 15.89
C ASP A 260 -11.93 13.66 16.96
N CYS A 261 -12.17 12.34 16.86
CA CYS A 261 -11.61 11.35 17.79
C CYS A 261 -10.07 11.41 17.89
N SER A 262 -9.37 11.85 16.84
CA SER A 262 -7.91 11.96 16.80
C SER A 262 -7.34 13.13 17.61
N ILE A 263 -8.19 14.05 18.10
CA ILE A 263 -7.76 15.09 19.06
C ILE A 263 -7.16 14.44 20.31
N CYS A 264 -7.69 13.29 20.72
CA CYS A 264 -7.25 12.56 21.90
C CYS A 264 -6.57 11.23 21.58
N HIS A 265 -6.92 10.56 20.47
CA HIS A 265 -6.45 9.23 20.12
C HIS A 265 -5.50 9.20 18.92
N LEU A 266 -4.54 8.27 18.94
CA LEU A 266 -3.71 7.88 17.81
C LEU A 266 -4.25 6.56 17.25
N PRO A 267 -5.01 6.56 16.13
CA PRO A 267 -5.74 5.37 15.68
C PRO A 267 -4.84 4.18 15.32
N HIS A 268 -3.57 4.39 14.97
CA HIS A 268 -2.65 3.30 14.67
C HIS A 268 -1.95 2.73 15.92
N GLY A 269 -1.60 3.59 16.87
CA GLY A 269 -0.93 3.16 18.10
C GLY A 269 -0.30 4.29 18.92
N SER A 270 -0.22 4.07 20.22
CA SER A 270 0.40 4.97 21.20
C SER A 270 1.18 4.21 22.27
N ASN A 271 2.19 4.89 22.82
CA ASN A 271 2.86 4.42 24.03
C ASN A 271 2.03 4.67 25.30
N GLN A 272 0.94 5.44 25.19
CA GLN A 272 -0.02 5.64 26.28
C GLN A 272 -1.17 4.64 26.17
N PRO A 273 -1.77 4.19 27.28
CA PRO A 273 -2.96 3.35 27.27
C PRO A 273 -4.11 3.97 26.47
N TYR A 274 -4.99 3.12 25.93
CA TYR A 274 -6.18 3.52 25.17
C TYR A 274 -5.87 4.42 23.97
N LEU A 275 -4.73 4.19 23.30
CA LEU A 275 -4.30 4.94 22.13
C LEU A 275 -4.11 6.45 22.37
N LEU A 276 -3.99 6.94 23.61
CA LEU A 276 -4.01 8.38 23.87
C LEU A 276 -2.75 9.10 23.35
N ILE A 277 -2.91 10.32 22.82
CA ILE A 277 -1.77 11.16 22.40
C ILE A 277 -0.86 11.55 23.58
N ARG A 278 -1.44 11.64 24.79
CA ARG A 278 -0.79 12.00 26.05
C ARG A 278 -1.50 11.27 27.19
N ARG A 279 -0.78 10.95 28.26
CA ARG A 279 -1.40 10.42 29.47
C ARG A 279 -2.20 11.50 30.20
N PRO A 280 -3.27 11.13 30.91
CA PRO A 280 -3.82 11.97 31.97
C PRO A 280 -2.77 12.20 33.08
N PRO A 281 -2.77 13.38 33.73
CA PRO A 281 -3.69 14.51 33.54
C PRO A 281 -3.28 15.47 32.39
N GLN A 282 -2.11 15.31 31.80
CA GLN A 282 -1.57 16.25 30.79
C GLN A 282 -2.46 16.38 29.55
N LEU A 283 -3.17 15.31 29.17
CA LEU A 283 -4.16 15.35 28.09
C LEU A 283 -5.27 16.37 28.39
N CYS A 284 -5.91 16.23 29.56
CA CYS A 284 -7.02 17.08 29.98
C CYS A 284 -6.58 18.54 30.17
N GLN A 285 -5.39 18.73 30.74
CA GLN A 285 -4.79 20.04 30.99
C GLN A 285 -4.46 20.81 29.71
N GLY A 286 -4.38 20.13 28.56
CA GLY A 286 -4.21 20.78 27.25
C GLY A 286 -5.37 21.73 26.91
N CYS A 287 -6.59 21.42 27.35
CA CYS A 287 -7.78 22.24 27.12
C CYS A 287 -8.33 22.86 28.41
N HIS A 288 -8.22 22.16 29.55
CA HIS A 288 -8.76 22.60 30.84
C HIS A 288 -7.75 23.40 31.66
N SER A 289 -7.50 24.65 31.26
CA SER A 289 -6.56 25.58 31.92
C SER A 289 -7.18 26.44 33.03
N ALA A 290 -8.51 26.40 33.19
CA ALA A 290 -9.20 27.20 34.18
C ALA A 290 -8.71 26.91 35.62
N ALA A 291 -8.56 27.97 36.42
CA ALA A 291 -8.09 27.89 37.79
C ALA A 291 -8.87 26.87 38.64
N GLY A 292 -8.17 26.24 39.60
CA GLY A 292 -8.66 25.15 40.45
C GLY A 292 -7.94 23.83 40.18
N HIS A 293 -8.50 22.72 40.65
CA HIS A 293 -7.87 21.39 40.59
C HIS A 293 -7.53 20.90 39.16
N ARG A 294 -8.18 21.48 38.15
CA ARG A 294 -7.97 21.16 36.73
C ARG A 294 -6.60 21.60 36.23
N ASN A 295 -6.04 22.69 36.76
CA ASN A 295 -4.77 23.27 36.32
C ASN A 295 -3.72 23.29 37.44
N LEU A 296 -3.79 22.34 38.37
CA LEU A 296 -2.76 22.19 39.40
C LEU A 296 -1.49 21.57 38.77
N PRO A 297 -0.32 22.20 38.96
CA PRO A 297 0.94 21.65 38.48
C PRO A 297 1.26 20.37 39.27
N GLN A 298 1.40 19.26 38.56
CA GLN A 298 1.73 17.97 39.17
C GLN A 298 3.25 17.81 39.23
N LEU A 299 3.89 18.56 40.13
CA LEU A 299 5.33 18.49 40.36
C LEU A 299 5.65 17.39 41.40
N ALA A 300 6.83 16.78 41.28
CA ALA A 300 7.23 15.65 42.14
C ALA A 300 7.32 16.03 43.64
N ASP A 301 7.53 17.31 43.94
CA ASP A 301 7.55 17.89 45.29
C ASP A 301 6.15 18.22 45.84
N GLN A 302 5.09 18.16 45.01
CA GLN A 302 3.70 18.37 45.41
C GLN A 302 2.93 17.08 45.68
N ILE A 303 3.59 15.92 45.60
CA ILE A 303 3.05 14.66 46.10
C ILE A 303 3.13 14.72 47.64
N PRO A 304 2.02 14.65 48.38
CA PRO A 304 2.04 14.74 49.84
C PRO A 304 3.03 13.71 50.43
N PRO A 305 3.82 14.05 51.46
CA PRO A 305 4.73 13.09 52.09
C PRO A 305 3.94 11.87 52.60
N GLY A 306 4.17 10.71 51.99
CA GLY A 306 3.45 9.47 52.31
C GLY A 306 2.03 9.34 51.72
N GLY A 307 1.62 10.27 50.86
CA GLY A 307 0.32 10.30 50.20
C GLY A 307 0.40 10.06 48.71
N ALA A 308 -0.72 9.59 48.17
CA ALA A 308 -0.87 9.16 46.81
C ALA A 308 -1.69 10.25 46.07
N SER A 309 -1.13 10.95 45.05
CA SER A 309 -1.86 12.02 44.33
C SER A 309 -3.01 11.46 43.50
N GLU A 310 -4.25 11.86 43.81
CA GLU A 310 -5.49 11.47 43.12
C GLU A 310 -5.49 11.82 41.61
N TYR A 311 -4.66 12.77 41.20
CA TYR A 311 -4.51 13.21 39.81
C TYR A 311 -3.48 12.39 39.02
N LEU A 312 -2.54 11.73 39.72
CA LEU A 312 -1.45 10.96 39.11
C LEU A 312 -1.63 9.45 39.26
N LEU A 313 -2.47 9.01 40.19
CA LEU A 313 -2.70 7.59 40.45
C LEU A 313 -3.86 7.02 39.68
N ALA A 314 -3.74 5.73 39.38
CA ALA A 314 -4.70 4.96 38.63
C ALA A 314 -5.07 5.68 37.32
N GLN A 315 -6.30 6.17 37.20
CA GLN A 315 -6.79 6.81 35.99
C GLN A 315 -6.76 8.35 36.05
N GLY A 316 -6.16 8.92 37.10
CA GLY A 316 -6.03 10.37 37.30
C GLY A 316 -7.37 11.09 37.29
N CYS A 317 -7.57 11.99 36.33
CA CYS A 317 -8.81 12.77 36.20
C CYS A 317 -10.07 11.91 36.09
N THR A 318 -9.98 10.74 35.44
CA THR A 318 -11.16 9.89 35.19
C THR A 318 -11.57 9.07 36.41
N ASN A 319 -10.79 9.08 37.49
CA ASN A 319 -11.23 8.55 38.79
C ASN A 319 -12.51 9.26 39.29
N CYS A 320 -12.74 10.52 38.86
CA CYS A 320 -13.95 11.27 39.18
C CYS A 320 -14.76 11.67 37.93
N HIS A 321 -14.09 11.86 36.80
CA HIS A 321 -14.69 12.25 35.52
C HIS A 321 -14.70 11.06 34.54
N ALA A 322 -15.50 10.04 34.83
CA ALA A 322 -15.48 8.77 34.09
C ALA A 322 -16.09 8.87 32.68
N GLU A 323 -17.08 9.74 32.47
CA GLU A 323 -17.86 9.82 31.22
C GLU A 323 -17.23 10.77 30.19
N VAL A 324 -15.91 10.63 29.95
CA VAL A 324 -15.13 11.53 29.09
C VAL A 324 -15.58 11.57 27.62
N HIS A 325 -16.44 10.65 27.19
CA HIS A 325 -17.00 10.59 25.85
C HIS A 325 -18.41 11.21 25.74
N GLY A 326 -18.96 11.69 26.85
CA GLY A 326 -20.30 12.26 26.93
C GLY A 326 -21.18 11.51 27.93
N SER A 327 -22.21 12.19 28.46
CA SER A 327 -23.12 11.66 29.47
C SER A 327 -24.58 11.95 29.12
N ASN A 328 -25.45 10.97 29.37
CA ASN A 328 -26.91 11.12 29.29
C ASN A 328 -27.57 11.35 30.66
N HIS A 329 -26.79 11.42 31.73
CA HIS A 329 -27.33 11.65 33.06
C HIS A 329 -27.73 13.12 33.23
N PRO A 330 -28.88 13.46 33.86
CA PRO A 330 -29.32 14.85 34.02
C PRO A 330 -28.32 15.79 34.72
N SER A 331 -27.45 15.24 35.57
CA SER A 331 -26.30 15.93 36.20
C SER A 331 -24.94 15.55 35.61
N GLY A 332 -24.90 15.30 34.29
CA GLY A 332 -23.72 14.89 33.53
C GLY A 332 -22.87 16.06 33.01
N ASP A 333 -23.20 17.30 33.35
CA ASP A 333 -22.52 18.54 32.94
C ASP A 333 -20.99 18.54 33.15
N LYS A 334 -20.52 17.76 34.12
CA LYS A 334 -19.10 17.59 34.45
C LYS A 334 -18.54 16.21 34.09
N LEU A 335 -19.27 15.39 33.34
CA LEU A 335 -18.81 14.07 32.87
C LEU A 335 -18.42 13.11 34.01
N ARG A 336 -19.13 13.19 35.14
CA ARG A 336 -18.86 12.35 36.34
C ARG A 336 -19.67 11.06 36.37
N ARG A 337 -20.77 11.03 35.62
CA ARG A 337 -21.79 9.99 35.52
C ARG A 337 -22.76 10.37 34.41
#